data_AF-A0A1F8LXB8-F1
#
_entry.id   AF-A0A1F8LXB8-F1
#
_cell.length_a   1.000
_cell.length_b   1.000
_cell.length_c   1.000
_cell.angle_alpha   90.00
_cell.angle_beta   90.00
_cell.angle_gamma   90.00
#
_symmetry.space_group_name_H-M   'P 1'
#
loop_
_entity.id
_entity.type
_entity.pdbx_description
1 polymer ?
#
loop_
_entity_poly.entity_id
_entity_poly.type
_entity_poly.pdbx_seq_one_letter_code
_entity_poly.pdbx_strand_id
1 'polypeptide(L)'
;MASLDGMPAEVKAAPISVQQAYQFAIAYPEIMKQIPCYCGCGAMGHTSNYACYVSDVDANGTVSYDTHALGCSICVDITQDTMRLLKQDKTASEIKLYIDQTYSQYGPSNIP
;
A
#
# COMPACT_ATOMS: atom_id res chain seq x y z
N MET A 1 2.61 7.30 11.16
CA MET A 1 1.27 7.07 10.57
C MET A 1 0.64 8.43 10.29
N ALA A 2 -0.06 8.58 9.17
CA ALA A 2 -0.86 9.78 8.87
C ALA A 2 -2.16 9.81 9.70
N SER A 3 -2.80 10.97 9.83
CA SER A 3 -4.13 11.06 10.46
C SER A 3 -5.19 10.37 9.59
N LEU A 4 -6.23 9.82 10.24
CA LEU A 4 -7.44 9.37 9.54
C LEU A 4 -8.33 10.56 9.14
N ASP A 5 -8.10 11.74 9.70
CA ASP A 5 -8.84 12.94 9.35
C ASP A 5 -8.61 13.28 7.87
N GLY A 6 -9.71 13.55 7.16
CA GLY A 6 -9.67 13.78 5.71
C GLY A 6 -9.66 12.50 4.85
N MET A 7 -9.56 11.31 5.45
CA MET A 7 -9.77 10.05 4.72
C MET A 7 -11.26 9.77 4.46
N PRO A 8 -11.60 8.97 3.43
CA PRO A 8 -12.97 8.55 3.14
C PRO A 8 -13.66 7.90 4.35
N ALA A 9 -14.99 8.00 4.41
CA ALA A 9 -15.78 7.46 5.52
C ALA A 9 -15.62 5.94 5.65
N GLU A 10 -15.53 5.26 4.52
CA GLU A 10 -15.36 3.82 4.38
C GLU A 10 -14.01 3.37 4.96
N VAL A 11 -12.94 4.13 4.73
CA VAL A 11 -11.62 3.88 5.34
C VAL A 11 -11.72 4.00 6.86
N LYS A 12 -12.35 5.05 7.37
CA LYS A 12 -12.53 5.28 8.82
C LYS A 12 -13.38 4.20 9.51
N ALA A 13 -14.28 3.55 8.76
CA ALA A 13 -15.13 2.47 9.25
C ALA A 13 -14.54 1.06 9.00
N ALA A 14 -13.44 0.94 8.27
CA ALA A 14 -12.82 -0.33 7.92
C ALA A 14 -12.17 -1.02 9.14
N PRO A 15 -11.82 -2.31 9.06
CA PRO A 15 -11.01 -2.96 10.10
C PRO A 15 -9.71 -2.20 10.38
N ILE A 16 -9.20 -2.30 11.61
CA ILE A 16 -8.02 -1.54 12.05
C ILE A 16 -6.79 -1.79 11.17
N SER A 17 -6.58 -3.00 10.68
CA SER A 17 -5.47 -3.32 9.77
C SER A 17 -5.55 -2.55 8.45
N VAL A 18 -6.76 -2.35 7.92
CA VAL A 18 -7.03 -1.58 6.70
C VAL A 18 -6.79 -0.10 6.98
N GLN A 19 -7.34 0.44 8.08
CA GLN A 19 -7.08 1.82 8.51
C GLN A 19 -5.59 2.11 8.60
N GLN A 20 -4.85 1.24 9.30
CA GLN A 20 -3.40 1.37 9.45
C GLN A 20 -2.66 1.31 8.13
N ALA A 21 -3.10 0.46 7.20
CA ALA A 21 -2.48 0.37 5.88
C ALA A 21 -2.64 1.66 5.07
N TYR A 22 -3.84 2.27 5.07
CA TYR A 22 -4.06 3.59 4.48
C TYR A 22 -3.19 4.66 5.14
N GLN A 23 -3.20 4.73 6.48
CA GLN A 23 -2.39 5.71 7.22
C GLN A 23 -0.88 5.54 6.97
N PHE A 24 -0.43 4.31 6.79
CA PHE A 24 0.97 4.00 6.52
C PHE A 24 1.35 4.38 5.09
N ALA A 25 0.52 4.04 4.10
CA ALA A 25 0.74 4.39 2.70
C ALA A 25 0.95 5.89 2.51
N ILE A 26 0.14 6.72 3.18
CA ILE A 26 0.27 8.18 3.12
C ILE A 26 1.50 8.69 3.87
N ALA A 27 1.88 8.06 4.98
CA ALA A 27 3.03 8.50 5.77
C ALA A 27 4.38 8.09 5.16
N TYR A 28 4.42 7.04 4.35
CA TYR A 28 5.65 6.47 3.78
C TYR A 28 5.55 6.24 2.26
N PRO A 29 5.17 7.26 1.45
CA PRO A 29 4.95 7.09 0.02
C PRO A 29 6.21 6.61 -0.70
N GLU A 30 7.39 7.09 -0.31
CA GLU A 30 8.66 6.73 -0.96
C GLU A 30 9.05 5.27 -0.77
N ILE A 31 8.68 4.66 0.37
CA ILE A 31 8.84 3.21 0.57
C ILE A 31 7.78 2.47 -0.25
N MET A 32 6.52 2.88 -0.12
CA MET A 32 5.38 2.14 -0.66
C MET A 32 5.33 2.14 -2.19
N LYS A 33 5.92 3.15 -2.85
CA LYS A 33 6.13 3.16 -4.31
C LYS A 33 7.15 2.12 -4.79
N GLN A 34 8.02 1.63 -3.91
CA GLN A 34 9.03 0.60 -4.23
C GLN A 34 8.53 -0.82 -3.94
N ILE A 35 7.41 -0.97 -3.22
CA ILE A 35 6.86 -2.26 -2.85
C ILE A 35 5.80 -2.67 -3.88
N PRO A 36 5.92 -3.85 -4.53
CA PRO A 36 4.93 -4.31 -5.48
C PRO A 36 3.69 -4.89 -4.78
N CYS A 37 2.60 -4.94 -5.52
CA CYS A 37 1.44 -5.76 -5.22
C CYS A 37 1.34 -6.90 -6.24
N TYR A 38 0.81 -8.04 -5.78
CA TYR A 38 0.69 -9.27 -6.56
C TYR A 38 -0.76 -9.74 -6.73
N CYS A 39 -1.74 -8.88 -6.42
CA CYS A 39 -3.17 -9.21 -6.50
C CYS A 39 -3.75 -9.11 -7.92
N GLY A 40 -2.94 -8.80 -8.93
CA GLY A 40 -3.38 -8.63 -10.32
C GLY A 40 -3.89 -7.22 -10.68
N CYS A 41 -3.77 -6.24 -9.77
CA CYS A 41 -4.22 -4.86 -9.96
C CYS A 41 -3.45 -4.07 -11.05
N GLY A 42 -2.35 -4.61 -11.59
CA GLY A 42 -1.58 -3.95 -12.64
C GLY A 42 -2.39 -3.58 -13.88
N ALA A 43 -3.39 -4.40 -14.24
CA ALA A 43 -4.30 -4.12 -15.36
C ALA A 43 -5.21 -2.90 -15.13
N MET A 44 -5.35 -2.43 -13.88
CA MET A 44 -6.07 -1.20 -13.54
C MET A 44 -5.17 0.06 -13.62
N GLY A 45 -3.88 -0.11 -13.91
CA GLY A 45 -2.90 0.96 -13.90
C GLY A 45 -2.22 1.19 -12.54
N HIS A 46 -2.43 0.31 -11.55
CA HIS A 46 -1.68 0.39 -10.29
C HIS A 46 -0.22 -0.02 -10.51
N THR A 47 0.71 0.86 -10.14
CA THR A 47 2.15 0.70 -10.42
C THR A 47 3.00 0.32 -9.22
N SER A 48 2.38 0.13 -8.05
CA SER A 48 3.03 -0.28 -6.79
C SER A 48 1.94 -0.58 -5.76
N ASN A 49 2.32 -0.99 -4.55
CA ASN A 49 1.38 -1.13 -3.43
C ASN A 49 0.86 0.24 -2.97
N TYR A 50 1.59 1.35 -3.17
CA TYR A 50 1.09 2.71 -2.92
C TYR A 50 -0.15 3.04 -3.76
N ALA A 51 -0.16 2.66 -5.04
CA ALA A 51 -1.27 2.94 -5.96
C ALA A 51 -2.58 2.24 -5.54
N CYS A 52 -2.52 1.22 -4.67
CA CYS A 52 -3.70 0.58 -4.12
C CYS A 52 -4.47 1.45 -3.11
N TYR A 53 -3.83 2.50 -2.58
CA TYR A 53 -4.36 3.41 -1.57
C TYR A 53 -4.56 4.84 -2.09
N VAL A 54 -3.79 5.24 -3.11
CA VAL A 54 -3.75 6.62 -3.63
C VAL A 54 -3.89 6.60 -5.14
N SER A 55 -4.89 7.30 -5.64
CA SER A 55 -5.15 7.44 -7.07
C SER A 55 -4.44 8.65 -7.66
N ASP A 56 -4.28 9.73 -6.89
CA ASP A 56 -3.58 10.95 -7.32
C ASP A 56 -3.07 11.78 -6.14
N VAL A 57 -2.08 12.63 -6.40
CA VAL A 57 -1.64 13.68 -5.48
C VAL A 57 -1.52 14.97 -6.27
N ASP A 58 -2.31 15.98 -5.90
CA ASP A 58 -2.31 17.26 -6.62
C ASP A 58 -1.03 18.08 -6.36
N ALA A 59 -0.90 19.21 -7.06
CA ALA A 59 0.26 20.10 -6.93
C ALA A 59 0.44 20.71 -5.53
N ASN A 60 -0.61 20.72 -4.70
CA ASN A 60 -0.58 21.21 -3.31
C ASN A 60 -0.30 20.08 -2.31
N GLY A 61 -0.14 18.84 -2.77
CA GLY A 61 0.02 17.66 -1.92
C GLY A 61 -1.29 17.08 -1.39
N THR A 62 -2.44 17.51 -1.93
CA THR A 62 -3.74 16.92 -1.56
C THR A 62 -3.85 15.52 -2.15
N VAL A 63 -4.07 14.54 -1.29
CA VAL A 63 -4.19 13.14 -1.67
C VAL A 63 -5.63 12.83 -2.11
N SER A 64 -5.77 12.26 -3.30
CA SER A 64 -6.97 11.54 -3.72
C SER A 64 -6.81 10.06 -3.41
N TYR A 65 -7.74 9.51 -2.64
CA TYR A 65 -7.67 8.11 -2.18
C TYR A 65 -8.24 7.16 -3.23
N ASP A 66 -7.57 6.03 -3.41
CA ASP A 66 -8.11 4.87 -4.10
C ASP A 66 -8.79 3.95 -3.07
N THR A 67 -9.97 3.42 -3.36
CA THR A 67 -10.74 2.54 -2.48
C THR A 67 -10.44 1.06 -2.69
N HIS A 68 -9.58 0.70 -3.64
CA HIS A 68 -9.30 -0.70 -3.98
C HIS A 68 -8.78 -1.50 -2.78
N ALA A 69 -7.89 -0.92 -1.98
CA ALA A 69 -7.35 -1.60 -0.79
C ALA A 69 -8.40 -1.88 0.30
N LEU A 70 -9.57 -1.24 0.30
CA LEU A 70 -10.67 -1.60 1.20
C LEU A 70 -11.15 -3.04 0.97
N GLY A 71 -11.08 -3.53 -0.26
CA GLY A 71 -11.57 -4.84 -0.68
C GLY A 71 -10.49 -5.88 -0.94
N CYS A 72 -9.20 -5.56 -0.82
CA CYS A 72 -8.11 -6.44 -1.19
C CYS A 72 -7.19 -6.77 0.00
N SER A 73 -7.31 -7.98 0.54
CA SER A 73 -6.47 -8.43 1.67
C SER A 73 -4.99 -8.48 1.32
N ILE A 74 -4.61 -8.90 0.11
CA ILE A 74 -3.20 -8.96 -0.32
C ILE A 74 -2.54 -7.57 -0.25
N CYS A 75 -3.23 -6.51 -0.69
CA CYS A 75 -2.70 -5.16 -0.60
C CYS A 75 -2.36 -4.78 0.84
N VAL A 76 -3.29 -5.09 1.76
CA VAL A 76 -3.21 -4.76 3.19
C VAL A 76 -2.14 -5.61 3.87
N ASP A 77 -2.07 -6.91 3.59
CA ASP A 77 -1.10 -7.83 4.17
C ASP A 77 0.34 -7.45 3.77
N ILE A 78 0.56 -7.10 2.49
CA ILE A 78 1.85 -6.56 2.00
C ILE A 78 2.24 -5.29 2.78
N THR A 79 1.29 -4.40 3.04
CA THR A 79 1.54 -3.19 3.82
C THR A 79 1.86 -3.50 5.28
N GLN A 80 1.14 -4.44 5.90
CA GLN A 80 1.41 -4.87 7.28
C GLN A 80 2.79 -5.53 7.41
N ASP A 81 3.20 -6.33 6.43
CA ASP A 81 4.56 -6.89 6.38
C ASP A 81 5.61 -5.82 6.17
N THR A 82 5.35 -4.84 5.31
CA THR A 82 6.24 -3.68 5.11
C THR A 82 6.42 -2.91 6.42
N MET A 83 5.33 -2.63 7.14
CA MET A 83 5.36 -1.99 8.46
C MET A 83 6.18 -2.79 9.48
N ARG A 84 5.98 -4.11 9.51
CA ARG A 84 6.69 -5.02 10.42
C ARG A 84 8.18 -5.05 10.12
N LEU A 85 8.58 -5.12 8.85
CA LEU A 85 9.98 -5.23 8.45
C LEU A 85 10.74 -3.91 8.60
N LEU A 86 10.09 -2.76 8.36
CA LEU A 86 10.71 -1.46 8.69
C LEU A 86 10.99 -1.32 10.19
N LYS A 87 10.11 -1.84 11.06
CA LYS A 87 10.37 -1.88 12.51
C LYS A 87 11.54 -2.80 12.90
N GLN A 88 12.02 -3.62 11.96
CA GLN A 88 13.19 -4.48 12.10
C GLN A 88 14.41 -3.89 11.35
N ASP A 89 14.39 -2.58 11.08
CA ASP A 89 15.45 -1.83 10.40
C ASP A 89 15.81 -2.35 9.00
N LYS A 90 14.86 -3.03 8.33
CA LYS A 90 15.03 -3.49 6.96
C LYS A 90 14.95 -2.35 5.96
N THR A 91 15.82 -2.40 4.96
CA THR A 91 15.81 -1.46 3.83
C THR A 91 14.64 -1.74 2.89
N ALA A 92 14.24 -0.75 2.08
CA ALA A 92 13.18 -0.93 1.07
C ALA A 92 13.46 -2.10 0.12
N SER A 93 14.73 -2.30 -0.27
CA SER A 93 15.14 -3.41 -1.14
C SER A 93 15.01 -4.77 -0.46
N GLU A 94 15.38 -4.90 0.81
CA GLU A 94 15.17 -6.14 1.58
C GLU A 94 13.69 -6.45 1.76
N ILE A 95 12.87 -5.43 2.02
CA ILE A 95 11.42 -5.57 2.13
C ILE A 95 10.84 -6.01 0.80
N LYS A 96 11.21 -5.36 -0.29
CA LYS A 96 10.77 -5.75 -1.64
C LYS A 96 11.09 -7.22 -1.91
N LEU A 97 12.32 -7.66 -1.62
CA LEU A 97 12.71 -9.06 -1.82
C LEU A 97 11.83 -10.03 -1.01
N TYR A 98 11.56 -9.71 0.26
CA TYR A 98 10.66 -10.51 1.10
C TYR A 98 9.25 -10.57 0.51
N ILE A 99 8.71 -9.42 0.06
CA ILE A 99 7.37 -9.34 -0.54
C ILE A 99 7.31 -10.12 -1.86
N ASP A 100 8.34 -10.02 -2.70
CA ASP A 100 8.45 -10.79 -3.95
C ASP A 100 8.42 -12.30 -3.65
N GLN A 101 9.22 -12.77 -2.68
CA GLN A 101 9.29 -14.18 -2.32
C GLN A 101 7.98 -14.70 -1.71
N THR A 102 7.27 -13.86 -0.95
CA THR A 102 6.07 -14.26 -0.21
C THR A 102 4.81 -14.22 -1.08
N TYR A 103 4.66 -13.19 -1.92
CA TYR A 103 3.39 -12.89 -2.58
C TYR A 103 3.38 -13.14 -4.10
N SER A 104 4.53 -13.38 -4.75
CA SER A 104 4.57 -13.66 -6.20
C SER A 104 3.79 -14.92 -6.63
N GLN A 105 3.49 -15.83 -5.71
CA GLN A 105 2.61 -16.96 -5.96
C GLN A 105 1.17 -16.57 -6.33
N TYR A 106 0.73 -15.35 -6.00
CA TYR A 106 -0.64 -14.87 -6.26
C TYR A 106 -0.81 -14.21 -7.64
N GLY A 107 0.28 -13.83 -8.30
CA GLY A 107 0.22 -13.16 -9.59
C GLY A 107 1.55 -12.50 -9.98
N PRO A 108 1.60 -11.78 -11.11
CA PRO A 108 2.75 -10.96 -11.48
C PRO A 108 2.83 -9.69 -10.62
N SER A 109 4.03 -9.12 -10.52
CA SER A 109 4.24 -7.81 -9.90
C SER A 109 3.48 -6.73 -10.65
N ASN A 110 2.89 -5.78 -9.92
CA ASN A 110 2.27 -4.58 -10.50
C ASN A 110 3.26 -3.43 -10.75
N ILE A 111 4.52 -3.54 -10.30
CA ILE A 111 5.59 -2.61 -10.67
C ILE A 111 6.01 -2.92 -12.12
N PRO A 112 5.98 -1.94 -13.05
CA PRO A 112 6.41 -2.09 -14.45
C PRO A 112 7.90 -2.34 -14.64
#